data_AF-Q9VII1-F1
#
_entry.id   AF-Q9VII1-F1
#
_cell.length_a   1.000
_cell.length_b   1.000
_cell.length_c   1.000
_cell.angle_alpha   90.00
_cell.angle_beta   90.00
_cell.angle_gamma   90.00
#
_symmetry.space_group_name_H-M   'P 1'
#
loop_
_entity.id
_entity.type
_entity.pdbx_description
1 polymer ?
#
loop_
_entity_poly.entity_id
_entity_poly.type
_entity_poly.pdbx_seq_one_letter_code
_entity_poly.pdbx_strand_id
1 'polypeptide(L)'
;MVSALKCSLAVAVMISLACSAYAIKCYQCESLTMPKCGLKFEADETLLLDCSRIGPPRYLQNFFPLRNATGCMKKTLESVAGHPQIVRSCYFGDINNIQAGCQSDPSMPFVKQLGCDVCTKDECNGSSSLAPIAGAILLFFGVARLLA
;
A
#
# COMPACT_ATOMS: atom_id res chain seq x y z
N MET A 1 41.82 -12.95 -5.20
CA MET A 1 41.07 -11.72 -4.81
C MET A 1 40.16 -11.18 -5.92
N VAL A 2 40.61 -11.05 -7.18
CA VAL A 2 39.77 -10.51 -8.29
C VAL A 2 38.49 -11.32 -8.55
N SER A 3 38.54 -12.65 -8.43
CA SER A 3 37.37 -13.52 -8.65
C SER A 3 36.29 -13.33 -7.58
N ALA A 4 36.69 -13.20 -6.31
CA ALA A 4 35.75 -12.99 -5.20
C ALA A 4 35.00 -11.65 -5.31
N LEU A 5 35.70 -10.55 -5.67
CA LEU A 5 35.07 -9.24 -5.88
C LEU A 5 34.05 -9.26 -7.02
N LYS A 6 34.36 -9.96 -8.13
CA LYS A 6 33.44 -10.11 -9.27
C LYS A 6 32.19 -10.90 -8.87
N CYS A 7 32.33 -11.97 -8.10
CA CYS A 7 31.20 -12.75 -7.59
C CYS A 7 30.33 -11.92 -6.63
N SER A 8 30.92 -11.15 -5.71
CA SER A 8 30.17 -10.28 -4.80
C SER A 8 29.38 -9.21 -5.55
N LEU A 9 29.97 -8.60 -6.58
CA LEU A 9 29.28 -7.59 -7.40
C LEU A 9 28.12 -8.21 -8.18
N ALA A 10 28.32 -9.39 -8.78
CA ALA A 10 27.26 -10.10 -9.51
C ALA A 10 26.09 -10.47 -8.59
N VAL A 11 26.37 -10.95 -7.37
CA VAL A 11 25.33 -11.25 -6.38
C VAL A 11 24.57 -9.98 -5.96
N ALA A 12 25.28 -8.86 -5.74
CA ALA A 12 24.62 -7.59 -5.41
C ALA A 12 23.73 -7.07 -6.55
N VAL A 13 24.16 -7.21 -7.81
CA VAL A 13 23.34 -6.90 -9.00
C VAL A 13 22.11 -7.81 -9.08
N MET A 14 22.27 -9.11 -8.83
CA MET A 14 21.14 -10.05 -8.83
C MET A 14 20.13 -9.76 -7.72
N ILE A 15 20.59 -9.42 -6.51
CA ILE A 15 19.71 -9.03 -5.39
C ILE A 15 18.96 -7.72 -5.72
N SER A 16 19.65 -6.72 -6.26
CA SER A 16 19.01 -5.45 -6.63
C SER A 16 17.99 -5.61 -7.76
N LEU A 17 18.26 -6.45 -8.77
CA LEU A 17 17.27 -6.80 -9.80
C LEU A 17 16.09 -7.60 -9.21
N ALA A 18 16.35 -8.54 -8.30
CA ALA A 18 15.27 -9.30 -7.66
C ALA A 18 14.35 -8.37 -6.85
N CYS A 19 14.91 -7.38 -6.14
CA CYS A 19 14.13 -6.40 -5.38
C CYS A 19 13.30 -5.45 -6.27
N SER A 20 13.71 -5.19 -7.52
CA SER A 20 12.94 -4.33 -8.43
C SER A 20 11.84 -5.08 -9.22
N ALA A 21 11.83 -6.42 -9.18
CA ALA A 21 10.91 -7.24 -9.95
C ALA A 21 9.56 -7.51 -9.26
N TYR A 22 9.43 -7.20 -7.97
CA TYR A 22 8.18 -7.44 -7.24
C TYR A 22 7.20 -6.29 -7.47
N ALA A 23 5.95 -6.64 -7.80
CA ALA A 23 4.87 -5.69 -7.75
C ALA A 23 4.57 -5.30 -6.30
N ILE A 24 4.05 -4.08 -6.14
CA ILE A 24 3.71 -3.53 -4.84
C ILE A 24 2.72 -4.43 -4.09
N LYS A 25 2.92 -4.58 -2.78
CA LYS A 25 1.99 -5.26 -1.88
C LYS A 25 1.14 -4.24 -1.14
N CYS A 26 -0.16 -4.43 -1.13
CA CYS A 26 -1.09 -3.52 -0.47
C CYS A 26 -2.07 -4.32 0.39
N TYR A 27 -2.63 -3.68 1.41
CA TYR A 27 -3.78 -4.25 2.09
C TYR A 27 -5.01 -4.16 1.17
N GLN A 28 -5.75 -5.26 1.08
CA GLN A 28 -7.00 -5.38 0.32
C GLN A 28 -8.11 -5.82 1.27
N CYS A 29 -8.96 -4.88 1.70
CA CYS A 29 -10.03 -5.16 2.66
C CYS A 29 -11.08 -4.06 2.72
N GLU A 30 -12.24 -4.38 3.30
CA GLU A 30 -13.31 -3.42 3.58
C GLU A 30 -13.72 -3.51 5.05
N SER A 31 -13.90 -2.37 5.72
CA SER A 31 -14.27 -2.33 7.13
C SER A 31 -15.67 -2.85 7.42
N LEU A 32 -16.55 -2.94 6.42
CA LEU A 32 -17.91 -3.49 6.58
C LEU A 32 -17.88 -4.99 6.86
N THR A 33 -16.99 -5.72 6.20
CA THR A 33 -16.88 -7.19 6.32
C THR A 33 -15.70 -7.61 7.18
N MET A 34 -14.68 -6.77 7.29
CA MET A 34 -13.46 -7.04 8.03
C MET A 34 -13.21 -5.96 9.10
N PRO A 35 -13.58 -6.20 10.38
CA PRO A 35 -13.41 -5.22 11.45
C PRO A 35 -11.97 -4.69 11.61
N LYS A 36 -10.97 -5.55 11.38
CA LYS A 36 -9.53 -5.18 11.37
C LYS A 36 -9.18 -4.13 10.32
N CYS A 37 -10.00 -3.97 9.29
CA CYS A 37 -9.83 -2.98 8.23
C CYS A 37 -10.43 -1.60 8.59
N GLY A 38 -10.77 -1.34 9.85
CA GLY A 38 -11.34 -0.07 10.26
C GLY A 38 -10.39 1.14 10.20
N LEU A 39 -10.88 2.24 10.76
CA LEU A 39 -10.07 3.44 11.07
C LEU A 39 -8.87 3.07 11.94
N LYS A 40 -9.12 2.31 13.02
CA LYS A 40 -8.09 1.64 13.80
C LYS A 40 -7.72 0.36 13.06
N PHE A 41 -6.78 0.49 12.13
CA PHE A 41 -6.31 -0.63 11.34
C PHE A 41 -5.48 -1.59 12.18
N GLU A 42 -5.79 -2.87 12.06
CA GLU A 42 -4.99 -3.96 12.62
C GLU A 42 -4.34 -4.72 11.47
N ALA A 43 -3.02 -4.55 11.34
CA ALA A 43 -2.24 -5.21 10.31
C ALA A 43 -2.32 -6.73 10.47
N ASP A 44 -2.62 -7.41 9.36
CA ASP A 44 -2.75 -8.86 9.29
C ASP A 44 -2.29 -9.32 7.91
N GLU A 45 -1.41 -10.32 7.85
CA GLU A 45 -0.87 -10.84 6.59
C GLU A 45 -1.96 -11.42 5.68
N THR A 46 -3.07 -11.89 6.25
CA THR A 46 -4.22 -12.39 5.48
C THR A 46 -4.93 -11.30 4.68
N LEU A 47 -4.69 -10.02 5.01
CA LEU A 47 -5.22 -8.86 4.29
C LEU A 47 -4.26 -8.34 3.21
N LEU A 48 -3.03 -8.86 3.13
CA LEU A 48 -2.06 -8.44 2.13
C LEU A 48 -2.35 -9.10 0.78
N LEU A 49 -2.27 -8.29 -0.27
CA LEU A 49 -2.40 -8.72 -1.65
C LEU A 49 -1.19 -8.24 -2.46
N ASP A 50 -0.64 -9.14 -3.25
CA ASP A 50 0.31 -8.82 -4.30
C ASP A 50 -0.44 -8.24 -5.50
N CYS A 51 -0.23 -6.95 -5.78
CA CYS A 51 -1.01 -6.24 -6.79
C CYS A 51 -0.75 -6.71 -8.23
N SER A 52 0.26 -7.55 -8.48
CA SER A 52 0.41 -8.25 -9.77
C SER A 52 -0.68 -9.29 -10.04
N ARG A 53 -1.40 -9.72 -8.99
CA ARG A 53 -2.37 -10.82 -9.05
C ARG A 53 -3.80 -10.36 -9.27
N ILE A 54 -4.03 -9.05 -9.37
CA ILE A 54 -5.37 -8.47 -9.54
C ILE A 54 -5.35 -7.44 -10.67
N GLY A 55 -6.42 -7.41 -11.46
CA GLY A 55 -6.64 -6.40 -12.48
C GLY A 55 -7.40 -5.18 -11.93
N PRO A 56 -7.42 -4.07 -12.67
CA PRO A 56 -8.18 -2.88 -12.27
C PRO A 56 -9.69 -3.17 -12.19
N PRO A 57 -10.42 -2.47 -11.30
CA PRO A 57 -11.88 -2.49 -11.26
C PRO A 57 -12.50 -2.21 -12.63
N ARG A 58 -13.61 -2.89 -12.96
CA ARG A 58 -14.25 -2.80 -14.28
C ARG A 58 -14.55 -1.38 -14.73
N TYR A 59 -14.96 -0.51 -13.81
CA TYR A 59 -15.27 0.89 -14.13
C TYR A 59 -14.04 1.71 -14.55
N LEU A 60 -12.82 1.27 -14.23
CA LEU A 60 -11.57 1.90 -14.69
C LEU A 60 -11.04 1.31 -16.00
N GLN A 61 -11.51 0.12 -16.41
CA GLN A 61 -10.98 -0.58 -17.59
C GLN A 61 -11.25 0.18 -18.90
N ASN A 62 -12.28 1.01 -18.96
CA ASN A 62 -12.64 1.75 -20.18
C ASN A 62 -11.75 2.97 -20.45
N PHE A 63 -10.94 3.43 -19.49
CA PHE A 63 -10.30 4.75 -19.60
C PHE A 63 -8.81 4.71 -19.94
N PHE A 64 -8.10 3.58 -19.81
CA PHE A 64 -6.66 3.53 -20.06
C PHE A 64 -6.19 2.14 -20.53
N PRO A 65 -5.10 2.05 -21.33
CA PRO A 65 -4.43 0.77 -21.52
C PRO A 65 -4.04 0.25 -20.14
N LEU A 66 -4.57 -0.93 -19.79
CA LEU A 66 -4.48 -1.56 -18.47
C LEU A 66 -3.07 -1.43 -17.89
N ARG A 67 -2.89 -0.47 -16.97
CA ARG A 67 -1.64 -0.34 -16.23
C ARG A 67 -1.64 -1.36 -15.10
N ASN A 68 -0.48 -1.97 -14.85
CA ASN A 68 -0.22 -2.63 -13.58
C ASN A 68 -0.53 -1.65 -12.44
N ALA A 69 -0.91 -2.17 -11.27
CA ALA A 69 -1.11 -1.31 -10.11
C ALA A 69 0.15 -0.46 -9.85
N THR A 70 -0.06 0.83 -9.60
CA THR A 70 1.01 1.82 -9.43
C THR A 70 1.21 2.23 -7.98
N GLY A 71 0.34 1.76 -7.08
CA GLY A 71 0.39 2.10 -5.67
C GLY A 71 -0.63 1.33 -4.83
N CYS A 72 -0.78 1.75 -3.59
CA CYS A 72 -1.86 1.37 -2.69
C CYS A 72 -2.83 2.53 -2.53
N MET A 73 -4.10 2.21 -2.30
CA MET A 73 -5.20 3.15 -2.11
C MET A 73 -5.94 2.86 -0.81
N LYS A 74 -6.40 3.93 -0.15
CA LYS A 74 -7.36 3.90 0.95
C LYS A 74 -8.49 4.87 0.63
N LYS A 75 -9.70 4.36 0.45
CA LYS A 75 -10.94 5.15 0.33
C LYS A 75 -11.65 5.21 1.68
N THR A 76 -12.17 6.38 1.99
CA THR A 76 -13.06 6.61 3.14
C THR A 76 -14.43 6.94 2.58
N LEU A 77 -15.44 6.16 2.93
CA LEU A 77 -16.81 6.27 2.44
C LEU A 77 -17.75 6.63 3.59
N GLU A 78 -18.78 7.41 3.29
CA GLU A 78 -19.86 7.69 4.23
C GLU A 78 -20.68 6.41 4.43
N SER A 79 -20.92 6.06 5.70
CA SER A 79 -21.76 4.92 6.06
C SER A 79 -23.08 5.40 6.64
N VAL A 80 -24.13 4.61 6.41
CA VAL A 80 -25.47 4.84 6.97
C VAL A 80 -25.46 4.79 8.51
N ALA A 81 -24.53 4.04 9.11
CA ALA A 81 -24.42 3.87 10.57
C ALA A 81 -23.61 4.97 11.28
N GLY A 82 -23.30 6.08 10.60
CA GLY A 82 -22.58 7.24 11.17
C GLY A 82 -21.06 7.03 11.38
N HIS A 83 -20.55 5.83 11.10
CA HIS A 83 -19.12 5.50 11.20
C HIS A 83 -18.54 5.31 9.81
N PRO A 84 -17.50 6.05 9.40
CA PRO A 84 -17.00 5.98 8.03
C PRO A 84 -16.52 4.56 7.69
N GLN A 85 -16.91 4.06 6.52
CA GLN A 85 -16.41 2.82 5.97
C GLN A 85 -15.03 3.07 5.36
N ILE A 86 -14.10 2.15 5.61
CA ILE A 86 -12.76 2.19 5.03
C ILE A 86 -12.61 1.05 4.02
N VAL A 87 -12.10 1.38 2.84
CA VAL A 87 -11.77 0.41 1.79
C VAL A 87 -10.30 0.58 1.44
N ARG A 88 -9.52 -0.50 1.55
CA ARG A 88 -8.11 -0.56 1.17
C ARG A 88 -7.97 -1.46 -0.06
N SER A 89 -7.17 -1.02 -1.03
CA SER A 89 -6.95 -1.76 -2.27
C SER A 89 -5.66 -1.37 -2.98
N CYS A 90 -5.31 -2.12 -4.03
CA CYS A 90 -4.32 -1.69 -5.01
C CYS A 90 -4.84 -0.48 -5.81
N TYR A 91 -3.97 0.49 -6.07
CA TYR A 91 -4.27 1.66 -6.88
C TYR A 91 -3.92 1.42 -8.35
N PHE A 92 -4.86 1.69 -9.24
CA PHE A 92 -4.69 1.62 -10.68
C PHE A 92 -4.91 3.01 -11.29
N GLY A 93 -3.84 3.67 -11.73
CA GLY A 93 -3.92 5.00 -12.31
C GLY A 93 -2.59 5.75 -12.31
N ASP A 94 -2.68 7.06 -12.55
CA ASP A 94 -1.54 7.97 -12.46
C ASP A 94 -1.41 8.50 -11.02
N ILE A 95 -0.27 8.21 -10.39
CA ILE A 95 0.03 8.69 -9.04
C ILE A 95 0.18 10.22 -8.96
N ASN A 96 0.46 10.89 -10.07
CA ASN A 96 0.54 12.36 -10.14
C ASN A 96 -0.84 13.00 -10.32
N ASN A 97 -1.83 12.23 -10.76
CA ASN A 97 -3.21 12.69 -10.89
C ASN A 97 -4.18 11.57 -10.46
N ILE A 98 -4.45 11.55 -9.16
CA ILE A 98 -5.21 10.46 -8.57
C ILE A 98 -6.70 10.48 -8.91
N GLN A 99 -7.23 11.57 -9.49
CA GLN A 99 -8.67 11.78 -9.67
C GLN A 99 -9.34 10.63 -10.43
N ALA A 100 -8.73 10.15 -11.51
CA ALA A 100 -9.29 9.06 -12.32
C ALA A 100 -9.37 7.74 -11.53
N GLY A 101 -8.29 7.33 -10.86
CA GLY A 101 -8.28 6.09 -10.07
C GLY A 101 -9.09 6.19 -8.77
N CYS A 102 -9.25 7.40 -8.23
CA CYS A 102 -10.05 7.69 -7.04
C CYS A 102 -11.53 7.95 -7.34
N GLN A 103 -12.01 7.77 -8.58
CA GLN A 103 -13.44 7.94 -8.88
C GLN A 103 -14.29 6.97 -8.04
N SER A 104 -15.45 7.46 -7.60
CA SER A 104 -16.47 6.63 -6.95
C SER A 104 -16.95 5.56 -7.93
N ASP A 105 -17.28 4.38 -7.42
CA ASP A 105 -17.83 3.32 -8.26
C ASP A 105 -19.21 3.76 -8.77
N PRO A 106 -19.40 3.91 -10.10
CA PRO A 106 -20.67 4.35 -10.66
C PRO A 106 -21.81 3.36 -10.42
N SER A 107 -21.52 2.10 -10.06
CA SER A 107 -22.53 1.12 -9.65
C SER A 107 -23.07 1.36 -8.22
N MET A 108 -22.40 2.20 -7.43
CA MET A 108 -22.79 2.56 -6.06
C MET A 108 -23.02 4.08 -5.91
N PRO A 109 -23.98 4.68 -6.65
CA PRO A 109 -24.15 6.14 -6.71
C PRO A 109 -24.58 6.77 -5.38
N PHE A 110 -25.14 5.97 -4.47
CA PHE A 110 -25.60 6.44 -3.16
C PHE A 110 -24.50 6.47 -2.10
N VAL A 111 -23.32 5.91 -2.40
CA VAL A 111 -22.20 5.87 -1.47
C VAL A 111 -21.33 7.11 -1.69
N LYS A 112 -21.38 8.04 -0.75
CA LYS A 112 -20.58 9.26 -0.80
C LYS A 112 -19.14 8.95 -0.40
N GLN A 113 -18.19 9.21 -1.30
CA GLN A 113 -16.76 9.14 -0.98
C GLN A 113 -16.35 10.39 -0.20
N LEU A 114 -15.83 10.20 1.01
CA LEU A 114 -15.32 11.27 1.89
C LEU A 114 -13.84 11.55 1.65
N GLY A 115 -13.06 10.56 1.19
CA GLY A 115 -11.64 10.73 0.92
C GLY A 115 -11.04 9.57 0.12
N CYS A 116 -9.90 9.83 -0.52
CA CYS A 116 -9.10 8.85 -1.24
C CYS A 116 -7.62 9.20 -1.10
N ASP A 117 -6.88 8.37 -0.38
CA ASP A 117 -5.44 8.49 -0.16
C ASP A 117 -4.71 7.47 -1.04
N VAL A 118 -3.64 7.89 -1.72
CA VAL A 118 -2.81 7.02 -2.58
C VAL A 118 -1.34 7.13 -2.16
N CYS A 119 -0.64 6.01 -2.14
CA CYS A 119 0.78 5.94 -1.78
C CYS A 119 1.48 4.81 -2.55
N THR A 120 2.82 4.82 -2.62
CA THR A 120 3.58 3.99 -3.56
C THR A 120 4.57 3.02 -2.91
N LYS A 121 4.52 2.87 -1.58
CA LYS A 121 5.34 1.91 -0.84
C LYS A 121 4.52 0.68 -0.48
N ASP A 122 5.18 -0.46 -0.32
CA ASP A 122 4.52 -1.65 0.21
C ASP A 122 3.80 -1.32 1.52
N GLU A 123 2.58 -1.84 1.65
CA GLU A 123 1.75 -1.81 2.86
C GLU A 123 1.37 -0.40 3.33
N CYS A 124 1.64 0.62 2.52
CA CYS A 124 1.51 2.02 2.91
C CYS A 124 0.07 2.48 3.13
N ASN A 125 -0.91 1.76 2.57
CA ASN A 125 -2.33 2.03 2.81
C ASN A 125 -2.84 1.45 4.14
N GLY A 126 -1.96 0.85 4.95
CA GLY A 126 -2.23 0.53 6.34
C GLY A 126 -2.43 1.79 7.20
N SER A 127 -2.39 1.61 8.53
CA SER A 127 -2.24 2.75 9.44
C SER A 127 -0.76 3.07 9.56
N SER A 128 -0.41 4.36 9.61
CA SER A 128 0.94 4.82 9.89
C SER A 128 1.36 4.34 11.28
N SER A 129 2.01 3.18 11.32
CA SER A 129 2.61 2.64 12.54
C SER A 129 3.69 3.61 12.99
N LEU A 130 3.51 4.21 14.17
CA LEU A 130 4.55 4.97 14.85
C LEU A 130 5.70 4.06 15.35
N ALA A 131 5.53 2.73 15.28
CA ALA A 131 6.49 1.76 15.81
C ALA A 131 7.92 1.88 15.24
N PRO A 132 8.14 2.10 13.92
CA PRO A 132 9.51 2.24 13.39
C PRO A 132 10.22 3.47 13.95
N ILE A 133 9.49 4.56 14.17
CA ILE A 133 10.04 5.82 14.70
C ILE A 133 10.40 5.64 16.18
N ALA A 134 9.51 5.04 16.97
CA ALA A 134 9.79 4.75 18.37
C ALA A 134 11.00 3.80 18.53
N GLY A 135 11.09 2.76 17.68
CA GLY A 135 12.22 1.84 17.66
C GLY A 135 13.54 2.51 17.29
N ALA A 136 13.55 3.38 16.28
CA ALA A 136 14.74 4.13 15.88
C ALA A 136 15.21 5.10 16.98
N ILE A 137 14.28 5.78 17.67
CA ILE A 137 14.59 6.66 18.79
C ILE A 137 15.22 5.86 19.94
N LEU A 138 14.63 4.72 20.32
CA LEU A 138 15.15 3.87 21.40
C LEU A 138 16.53 3.30 21.04
N LEU A 139 16.74 2.86 19.79
CA LEU A 139 18.05 2.41 19.31
C LEU A 139 19.08 3.54 19.38
N PHE A 140 18.74 4.75 18.93
CA PHE A 140 19.65 5.89 18.97
C PHE A 140 20.07 6.23 20.41
N PHE A 141 19.13 6.28 21.34
CA PHE A 141 19.44 6.51 22.76
C PHE A 141 20.19 5.33 23.40
N GLY A 142 19.89 4.09 23.01
CA GLY A 142 20.60 2.91 23.48
C GLY A 142 22.06 2.88 23.04
N VAL A 143 22.33 3.19 21.77
CA VAL A 143 23.70 3.29 21.22
C VAL A 143 24.43 4.47 21.85
N ALA A 144 23.79 5.63 21.99
CA ALA A 144 24.40 6.79 22.65
C ALA A 144 24.80 6.52 24.11
N ARG A 145 24.04 5.68 24.83
CA ARG A 145 24.36 5.26 26.21
C ARG A 145 25.48 4.23 26.30
N LEU A 146 25.70 3.43 25.26
CA LEU A 146 26.81 2.47 25.19
C LEU A 146 28.14 3.14 24.81
N LEU A 147 28.08 4.31 24.16
CA LEU A 147 29.24 5.07 23.70
C LEU A 147 29.66 6.20 24.67
N ALA A 148 28.95 6.39 25.78
CA ALA A 148 29.24 7.36 26.84
C ALA A 148 29.72 6.65 28.11
#